data_AF-A0AAU7GL67-F1
#
_entry.id   AF-A0AAU7GL67-F1
#
_cell.length_a   1.000
_cell.length_b   1.000
_cell.length_c   1.000
_cell.angle_alpha   90.00
_cell.angle_beta   90.00
_cell.angle_gamma   90.00
#
_symmetry.space_group_name_H-M   'P 1'
#
loop_
_entity.id
_entity.type
_entity.pdbx_description
1 polymer ?
#
loop_
_entity_poly.entity_id
_entity_poly.type
_entity_poly.pdbx_seq_one_letter_code
_entity_poly.pdbx_strand_id
1 'polypeptide(L)'
;MRALLKPVVARELGIVLLKPGSELMSLFSCERVLVESQPASMERLPAGPVPDVRQPLASDESLWPFFQDEKVIKAAGGFSGLDYWLLRYGGSCCQWPHSNYHYHELTTLRHEPGSVLLCGHCDNHLRDHYSEQLAELARRNVINWIINSIMVALNMDSSRELSLAELCWWAVRMGVTDAIPESAASRSLRIPSKEHHSVMRECDIEPGVTATSIITARANAVTVNMPPAQVPAIKPVVGVLVDPESPQTYMKRPKRIRWANPRYLAWIKTQPCECCGKPSDDPHHLIGWGQGGMATKAHDIFAIPLCRQCHTELHNDPVKFERKHVPQPVMIIRVLDRAYGLGVLA
;
A
#
# COMPACT_ATOMS: atom_id res chain seq x y z
N MET A 1 -18.43 25.25 -3.90
CA MET A 1 -19.06 25.61 -5.19
C MET A 1 -18.36 26.86 -5.72
N ARG A 2 -17.89 26.83 -6.96
CA ARG A 2 -17.21 27.97 -7.63
C ARG A 2 -18.07 28.41 -8.81
N ALA A 3 -17.97 29.68 -9.19
CA ALA A 3 -18.72 30.22 -10.32
C ALA A 3 -17.84 31.15 -11.15
N LEU A 4 -17.97 31.09 -12.47
CA LEU A 4 -17.45 32.10 -13.38
C LEU A 4 -18.59 33.06 -13.69
N LEU A 5 -18.45 34.32 -13.26
CA LEU A 5 -19.48 35.34 -13.45
C LEU A 5 -18.93 36.44 -14.34
N LYS A 6 -19.74 36.91 -15.28
CA LYS A 6 -19.40 38.07 -16.10
C LYS A 6 -19.70 39.34 -15.30
N PRO A 7 -18.69 40.16 -14.95
CA PRO A 7 -18.92 41.39 -14.20
C PRO A 7 -19.49 42.49 -15.10
N VAL A 8 -20.43 43.27 -14.56
CA VAL A 8 -20.84 44.56 -15.11
C VAL A 8 -20.19 45.65 -14.26
N VAL A 9 -19.26 46.40 -14.85
CA VAL A 9 -18.45 47.38 -14.11
C VAL A 9 -18.96 48.79 -14.36
N ALA A 10 -19.47 49.43 -13.32
CA ALA A 10 -19.82 50.86 -13.31
C ALA A 10 -18.62 51.66 -12.81
N ARG A 11 -17.68 51.96 -13.73
CA ARG A 11 -16.35 52.52 -13.40
C ARG A 11 -16.40 53.83 -12.63
N GLU A 12 -17.31 54.74 -13.00
CA GLU A 12 -17.45 56.06 -12.37
C GLU A 12 -17.90 55.98 -10.92
N LEU A 13 -18.62 54.90 -10.55
CA LEU A 13 -19.13 54.67 -9.20
C LEU A 13 -18.23 53.75 -8.38
N GLY A 14 -17.22 53.12 -9.01
CA GLY A 14 -16.40 52.10 -8.37
C GLY A 14 -17.17 50.83 -8.00
N ILE A 15 -18.31 50.55 -8.66
CA ILE A 15 -19.20 49.41 -8.35
C ILE A 15 -19.04 48.30 -9.38
N VAL A 16 -18.98 47.06 -8.91
CA VAL A 16 -19.04 45.85 -9.75
C VAL A 16 -20.31 45.08 -9.42
N LEU A 17 -21.13 44.83 -10.45
CA LEU A 17 -22.37 44.05 -10.35
C LEU A 17 -22.14 42.65 -10.92
N LEU A 18 -22.42 41.63 -10.12
CA LEU A 18 -22.36 40.22 -10.51
C LEU A 18 -23.78 39.65 -10.59
N LYS A 19 -24.11 38.94 -11.67
CA LYS A 19 -25.43 38.31 -11.86
C LYS A 19 -25.30 36.77 -11.81
N PRO A 20 -25.35 36.15 -10.62
CA PRO A 20 -25.14 34.71 -10.45
C PRO A 20 -26.34 33.83 -10.86
N GLY A 21 -27.57 34.35 -10.81
CA GLY A 21 -28.78 33.52 -11.00
C GLY A 21 -29.17 32.75 -9.74
N SER A 22 -30.37 32.17 -9.72
CA SER A 22 -30.98 31.57 -8.51
C SER A 22 -30.16 30.42 -7.91
N GLU A 23 -29.50 29.62 -8.75
CA GLU A 23 -28.69 28.46 -8.31
C GLU A 23 -27.41 28.87 -7.57
N LEU A 24 -26.85 30.03 -7.90
CA LEU A 24 -25.56 30.50 -7.39
C LEU A 24 -25.71 31.66 -6.39
N MET A 25 -26.94 32.13 -6.14
CA MET A 25 -27.20 33.21 -5.17
C MET A 25 -26.69 32.86 -3.76
N SER A 26 -26.72 31.58 -3.39
CA SER A 26 -26.24 31.10 -2.10
C SER A 26 -24.75 31.41 -1.84
N LEU A 27 -23.94 31.57 -2.89
CA LEU A 27 -22.53 31.99 -2.78
C LEU A 27 -22.37 33.39 -2.19
N PHE A 28 -23.36 34.26 -2.38
CA PHE A 28 -23.37 35.65 -1.91
C PHE A 28 -24.17 35.82 -0.61
N SER A 29 -24.70 34.74 -0.05
CA SER A 29 -25.34 34.76 1.28
C SER A 29 -24.31 34.88 2.41
N CYS A 30 -23.03 34.63 2.12
CA CYS A 30 -21.93 34.83 3.05
C CYS A 30 -21.49 36.31 3.07
N GLU A 31 -21.06 36.80 4.24
CA GLU A 31 -20.68 38.21 4.45
C GLU A 31 -19.51 38.68 3.57
N ARG A 32 -18.65 37.76 3.13
CA ARG A 32 -17.48 38.04 2.28
C ARG A 32 -17.33 36.99 1.19
N VAL A 33 -16.90 37.43 0.01
CA VAL A 33 -16.64 36.58 -1.16
C VAL A 33 -15.25 36.89 -1.71
N LEU A 34 -14.49 35.85 -2.06
CA LEU A 34 -13.20 35.99 -2.74
C LEU A 34 -13.43 36.11 -4.26
N VAL A 35 -12.87 37.15 -4.87
CA VAL A 35 -12.95 37.39 -6.32
C VAL A 35 -11.54 37.27 -6.91
N GLU A 36 -11.38 36.36 -7.86
CA GLU A 36 -10.12 36.12 -8.57
C GLU A 36 -10.29 36.36 -10.08
N SER A 37 -9.21 36.73 -10.76
CA SER A 37 -9.18 36.73 -12.22
C SER A 37 -9.35 35.30 -12.75
N GLN A 38 -10.13 35.15 -13.82
CA GLN A 38 -10.30 33.85 -14.49
C GLN A 38 -8.95 33.24 -14.88
N PRO A 39 -8.62 32.02 -14.42
CA PRO A 39 -7.42 31.31 -14.84
C PRO A 39 -7.49 30.93 -16.33
N ALA A 40 -6.34 30.87 -17.01
CA ALA A 40 -6.27 30.49 -18.43
C ALA A 40 -6.86 29.10 -18.72
N SER A 41 -6.77 28.15 -17.78
CA SER A 41 -7.37 26.81 -17.91
C SER A 41 -8.89 26.82 -18.01
N MET A 42 -9.54 27.89 -17.54
CA MET A 42 -10.98 28.03 -17.50
C MET A 42 -11.54 28.91 -18.63
N GLU A 43 -10.72 29.36 -19.58
CA GLU A 43 -11.13 30.26 -20.67
C GLU A 43 -12.28 29.69 -21.52
N ARG A 44 -12.31 28.35 -21.68
CA ARG A 44 -13.30 27.64 -22.49
C ARG A 44 -14.63 27.40 -21.79
N LEU A 45 -14.71 27.64 -20.48
CA LEU A 45 -15.93 27.40 -19.71
C LEU A 45 -16.91 28.56 -19.85
N PRO A 46 -18.22 28.30 -19.99
CA PRO A 46 -19.23 29.36 -19.99
C PRO A 46 -19.35 30.00 -18.61
N ALA A 47 -19.89 31.23 -18.57
CA ALA A 47 -20.27 31.85 -17.31
C ALA A 47 -21.40 31.05 -16.64
N GLY A 48 -21.27 30.77 -15.35
CA GLY A 48 -22.17 29.90 -14.60
C GLY A 48 -21.44 29.09 -13.52
N PRO A 49 -22.07 28.02 -13.00
CA PRO A 49 -21.41 27.13 -12.04
C PRO A 49 -20.18 26.52 -12.70
N VAL A 50 -19.03 26.63 -12.04
CA VAL A 50 -17.84 25.90 -12.44
C VAL A 50 -18.07 24.45 -12.01
N PRO A 51 -18.09 23.49 -12.95
CA PRO A 51 -18.18 22.08 -12.60
C PRO A 51 -17.08 21.73 -11.60
N ASP A 52 -17.35 20.82 -10.67
CA ASP A 52 -16.28 20.24 -9.85
C ASP A 52 -15.19 19.78 -10.81
N VAL A 53 -13.98 20.28 -10.56
CA VAL A 53 -12.94 20.40 -11.59
C VAL A 53 -12.72 19.04 -12.23
N ARG A 54 -12.76 18.98 -13.58
CA ARG A 54 -12.43 17.73 -14.30
C ARG A 54 -11.03 17.33 -13.90
N GLN A 55 -10.90 16.29 -13.08
CA GLN A 55 -9.61 15.81 -12.62
C GLN A 55 -8.80 15.29 -13.83
N PRO A 56 -7.72 15.97 -14.27
CA PRO A 56 -7.02 15.55 -15.48
C PRO A 56 -6.41 14.15 -15.35
N LEU A 57 -5.93 13.80 -14.16
CA LEU A 57 -5.39 12.47 -13.87
C LEU A 57 -6.44 11.36 -13.98
N ALA A 58 -7.72 11.67 -13.80
CA ALA A 58 -8.79 10.68 -13.95
C ALA A 58 -9.01 10.29 -15.42
N SER A 59 -8.62 11.17 -16.35
CA SER A 59 -8.74 10.96 -17.80
C SER A 59 -7.44 10.46 -18.44
N ASP A 60 -6.34 10.34 -17.68
CA ASP A 60 -5.06 9.85 -18.17
C ASP A 60 -5.04 8.31 -18.14
N GLU A 61 -5.22 7.70 -19.31
CA GLU A 61 -5.24 6.24 -19.47
C GLU A 61 -3.94 5.57 -19.03
N SER A 62 -2.81 6.28 -19.10
CA SER A 62 -1.52 5.75 -18.67
C SER A 62 -1.44 5.50 -17.16
N LEU A 63 -2.35 6.09 -16.37
CA LEU A 63 -2.46 5.89 -14.92
C LEU A 63 -3.51 4.84 -14.54
N TRP A 64 -4.26 4.28 -15.48
CA TRP A 64 -5.23 3.23 -15.16
C TRP A 64 -4.61 2.01 -14.44
N PRO A 65 -3.40 1.52 -14.80
CA PRO A 65 -2.77 0.44 -14.04
C PRO A 65 -2.50 0.82 -12.59
N PHE A 66 -2.14 2.08 -12.31
CA PHE A 66 -1.92 2.57 -10.95
C PHE A 66 -3.20 2.52 -10.11
N PHE A 67 -4.31 3.02 -10.66
CA PHE A 67 -5.58 3.08 -9.93
C PHE A 67 -6.23 1.71 -9.72
N GLN A 68 -5.90 0.72 -10.54
CA GLN A 68 -6.41 -0.64 -10.43
C GLN A 68 -5.50 -1.56 -9.60
N ASP A 69 -4.31 -1.10 -9.22
CA ASP A 69 -3.38 -1.88 -8.40
C ASP A 69 -3.95 -2.12 -6.99
N GLU A 70 -3.93 -3.38 -6.55
CA GLU A 70 -4.47 -3.78 -5.24
C GLU A 70 -3.78 -3.06 -4.07
N LYS A 71 -2.48 -2.78 -4.17
CA LYS A 71 -1.73 -2.07 -3.11
C LYS A 71 -2.20 -0.63 -3.02
N VAL A 72 -2.47 0.02 -4.15
CA VAL A 72 -2.98 1.39 -4.21
C VAL A 72 -4.40 1.46 -3.65
N ILE A 73 -5.27 0.53 -4.05
CA ILE A 73 -6.64 0.42 -3.51
C ILE A 73 -6.60 0.22 -1.99
N LYS A 74 -5.75 -0.69 -1.50
CA LYS A 74 -5.58 -0.93 -0.06
C LYS A 74 -5.05 0.31 0.67
N ALA A 75 -4.07 1.00 0.10
CA ALA A 75 -3.51 2.24 0.64
C ALA A 75 -4.54 3.37 0.73
N ALA A 76 -5.48 3.46 -0.22
CA ALA A 76 -6.55 4.45 -0.22
C ALA A 76 -7.67 4.16 0.82
N GLY A 77 -7.70 2.96 1.41
CA GLY A 77 -8.71 2.55 2.40
C GLY A 77 -9.44 1.24 2.07
N GLY A 78 -9.05 0.58 0.98
CA GLY A 78 -9.64 -0.67 0.52
C GLY A 78 -11.06 -0.52 -0.02
N PHE A 79 -11.60 -1.65 -0.48
CA PHE A 79 -12.92 -1.70 -1.11
C PHE A 79 -14.07 -1.30 -0.18
N SER A 80 -13.95 -1.54 1.14
CA SER A 80 -14.92 -1.02 2.11
C SER A 80 -14.95 0.52 2.16
N GLY A 81 -13.79 1.16 1.98
CA GLY A 81 -13.67 2.62 1.88
C GLY A 81 -14.33 3.16 0.61
N LEU A 82 -14.16 2.47 -0.51
CA LEU A 82 -14.85 2.78 -1.77
C LEU A 82 -16.37 2.67 -1.62
N ASP A 83 -16.87 1.58 -1.04
CA ASP A 83 -18.31 1.36 -0.87
C ASP A 83 -18.94 2.45 0.02
N TYR A 84 -18.27 2.80 1.13
CA TYR A 84 -18.65 3.91 1.98
C TYR A 84 -18.66 5.25 1.22
N TRP A 85 -17.62 5.52 0.43
CA TRP A 85 -17.51 6.74 -0.34
C TRP A 85 -18.62 6.84 -1.39
N LEU A 86 -18.96 5.74 -2.07
CA LEU A 86 -20.05 5.69 -3.04
C LEU A 86 -21.40 6.00 -2.40
N LEU A 87 -21.72 5.39 -1.26
CA LEU A 87 -22.97 5.65 -0.56
C LEU A 87 -23.09 7.11 -0.08
N ARG A 88 -21.97 7.78 0.19
CA ARG A 88 -21.96 9.16 0.72
C ARG A 88 -21.81 10.25 -0.35
N TYR A 89 -21.06 9.98 -1.41
CA TYR A 89 -20.64 10.97 -2.41
C TYR A 89 -20.95 10.56 -3.86
N GLY A 90 -21.49 9.36 -4.10
CA GLY A 90 -21.79 8.82 -5.43
C GLY A 90 -23.01 9.43 -6.14
N GLY A 91 -23.45 10.63 -5.75
CA GLY A 91 -24.53 11.36 -6.44
C GLY A 91 -25.95 11.09 -5.93
N SER A 92 -26.11 10.24 -4.91
CA SER A 92 -27.42 9.89 -4.31
C SER A 92 -28.46 9.34 -5.31
N CYS A 93 -28.00 8.76 -6.42
CA CYS A 93 -28.86 8.12 -7.41
C CYS A 93 -28.19 6.86 -7.98
N CYS A 94 -29.00 6.02 -8.63
CA CYS A 94 -28.50 4.83 -9.32
C CYS A 94 -27.65 5.24 -10.53
N GLN A 95 -26.44 4.70 -10.64
CA GLN A 95 -25.51 5.02 -11.73
C GLN A 95 -25.82 4.27 -13.03
N TRP A 96 -26.65 3.23 -12.99
CA TRP A 96 -27.01 2.46 -14.18
C TRP A 96 -28.05 3.20 -15.03
N PRO A 97 -27.74 3.59 -16.29
CA PRO A 97 -28.61 4.47 -17.08
C PRO A 97 -29.67 3.72 -17.90
N HIS A 98 -29.58 2.39 -18.00
CA HIS A 98 -30.38 1.59 -18.94
C HIS A 98 -31.61 0.91 -18.31
N SER A 99 -31.95 1.26 -17.07
CA SER A 99 -33.18 0.76 -16.44
C SER A 99 -34.32 1.74 -16.63
N ASN A 100 -35.50 1.20 -16.92
CA ASN A 100 -36.75 1.98 -16.97
C ASN A 100 -37.35 2.20 -15.57
N TYR A 101 -36.79 1.55 -14.54
CA TYR A 101 -37.25 1.64 -13.16
C TYR A 101 -36.07 1.71 -12.17
N HIS A 102 -36.14 2.65 -11.22
CA HIS A 102 -35.19 2.75 -10.13
C HIS A 102 -35.91 2.79 -8.79
N TYR A 103 -35.49 1.90 -7.89
CA TYR A 103 -35.92 1.93 -6.50
C TYR A 103 -35.18 3.02 -5.72
N HIS A 104 -35.73 3.48 -4.60
CA HIS A 104 -35.17 4.60 -3.83
C HIS A 104 -33.99 4.20 -2.93
N GLU A 105 -33.93 2.94 -2.49
CA GLU A 105 -32.80 2.45 -1.70
C GLU A 105 -31.61 2.13 -2.60
N LEU A 106 -30.45 2.67 -2.20
CA LEU A 106 -29.17 2.49 -2.90
C LEU A 106 -28.33 1.43 -2.21
N THR A 107 -27.54 0.73 -3.01
CA THR A 107 -26.66 -0.38 -2.64
C THR A 107 -25.41 -0.33 -3.50
N THR A 108 -24.33 -0.96 -3.04
CA THR A 108 -23.07 -1.06 -3.77
C THR A 108 -22.89 -2.47 -4.31
N LEU A 109 -22.74 -2.60 -5.63
CA LEU A 109 -22.44 -3.87 -6.29
C LEU A 109 -20.94 -3.93 -6.63
N ARG A 110 -20.28 -4.99 -6.17
CA ARG A 110 -18.89 -5.31 -6.52
C ARG A 110 -18.84 -5.78 -7.97
N HIS A 111 -18.07 -5.11 -8.82
CA HIS A 111 -17.84 -5.48 -10.21
C HIS A 111 -16.43 -5.04 -10.61
N GLU A 112 -15.60 -5.98 -11.08
CA GLU A 112 -14.20 -5.70 -11.41
C GLU A 112 -14.07 -4.49 -12.36
N PRO A 113 -13.14 -3.54 -12.12
CA PRO A 113 -12.10 -3.52 -11.08
C PRO A 113 -12.51 -2.90 -9.73
N GLY A 114 -13.79 -2.60 -9.50
CA GLY A 114 -14.24 -1.77 -8.38
C GLY A 114 -15.65 -2.04 -7.86
N SER A 115 -16.39 -0.98 -7.55
CA SER A 115 -17.80 -1.01 -7.14
C SER A 115 -18.61 0.00 -7.92
N VAL A 116 -19.89 -0.28 -8.09
CA VAL A 116 -20.89 0.64 -8.65
C VAL A 116 -22.01 0.91 -7.65
N LEU A 117 -22.55 2.13 -7.67
CA LEU A 117 -23.71 2.51 -6.86
C LEU A 117 -24.99 2.30 -7.66
N LEU A 118 -25.84 1.38 -7.20
CA LEU A 118 -27.07 0.99 -7.86
C LEU A 118 -28.26 1.14 -6.93
N CYS A 119 -29.47 1.20 -7.46
CA CYS A 119 -30.66 0.94 -6.63
C CYS A 119 -30.87 -0.56 -6.43
N GLY A 120 -31.61 -0.95 -5.38
CA GLY A 120 -31.87 -2.36 -5.09
C GLY A 120 -32.46 -3.17 -6.25
N HIS A 121 -33.27 -2.54 -7.12
CA HIS A 121 -33.78 -3.19 -8.34
C HIS A 121 -32.68 -3.48 -9.37
N CYS A 122 -31.84 -2.48 -9.68
CA CYS A 122 -30.77 -2.63 -10.66
C CYS A 122 -29.68 -3.58 -10.15
N ASP A 123 -29.35 -3.53 -8.85
CA ASP A 123 -28.43 -4.49 -8.22
C ASP A 123 -28.91 -5.92 -8.44
N ASN A 124 -30.16 -6.23 -8.09
CA ASN A 124 -30.70 -7.58 -8.27
C ASN A 124 -30.76 -8.04 -9.74
N HIS A 125 -30.99 -7.13 -10.69
CA HIS A 125 -31.05 -7.48 -12.10
C HIS A 125 -29.65 -7.70 -12.70
N LEU A 126 -28.67 -6.92 -12.26
CA LEU A 126 -27.30 -6.94 -12.76
C LEU A 126 -26.39 -7.86 -11.95
N ARG A 127 -26.87 -8.39 -10.82
CA ARG A 127 -26.17 -9.39 -10.01
C ARG A 127 -25.77 -10.56 -10.91
N ASP A 128 -24.52 -11.01 -10.73
CA ASP A 128 -23.91 -12.11 -11.47
C ASP A 128 -23.76 -11.90 -13.00
N HIS A 129 -24.05 -10.70 -13.51
CA HIS A 129 -23.81 -10.33 -14.91
C HIS A 129 -22.55 -9.48 -15.05
N TYR A 130 -21.65 -9.90 -15.94
CA TYR A 130 -20.52 -9.07 -16.35
C TYR A 130 -20.91 -8.21 -17.55
N SER A 131 -20.61 -6.91 -17.49
CA SER A 131 -20.69 -6.04 -18.67
C SER A 131 -19.55 -5.04 -18.70
N GLU A 132 -19.07 -4.70 -19.90
CA GLU A 132 -18.03 -3.69 -20.08
C GLU A 132 -18.47 -2.30 -19.59
N GLN A 133 -19.76 -2.00 -19.71
CA GLN A 133 -20.35 -0.77 -19.19
C GLN A 133 -20.30 -0.69 -17.66
N LEU A 134 -20.57 -1.80 -16.96
CA LEU A 134 -20.40 -1.87 -15.50
C LEU A 134 -18.92 -1.79 -15.09
N ALA A 135 -18.03 -2.43 -15.83
CA ALA A 135 -16.58 -2.33 -15.60
C ALA A 135 -16.09 -0.88 -15.76
N GLU A 136 -16.58 -0.17 -16.78
CA GLU A 136 -16.29 1.25 -17.01
C GLU A 136 -16.77 2.13 -15.85
N LEU A 137 -18.01 1.92 -15.39
CA LEU A 137 -18.55 2.64 -14.22
C LEU A 137 -17.72 2.35 -12.96
N ALA A 138 -17.39 1.09 -12.71
CA ALA A 138 -16.58 0.66 -11.58
C ALA A 138 -15.18 1.30 -11.62
N ARG A 139 -14.54 1.34 -12.80
CA ARG A 139 -13.22 1.96 -12.98
C ARG A 139 -13.28 3.46 -12.70
N ARG A 140 -14.27 4.19 -13.24
CA ARG A 140 -14.46 5.62 -12.97
C ARG A 140 -14.64 5.89 -11.47
N ASN A 141 -15.41 5.05 -10.79
CA ASN A 141 -15.64 5.15 -9.36
C ASN A 141 -14.34 4.95 -8.56
N VAL A 142 -13.55 3.93 -8.89
CA VAL A 142 -12.25 3.66 -8.25
C VAL A 142 -11.30 4.85 -8.44
N ILE A 143 -11.17 5.34 -9.67
CA ILE A 143 -10.31 6.47 -10.01
C ILE A 143 -10.71 7.72 -9.20
N ASN A 144 -11.99 8.11 -9.26
CA ASN A 144 -12.49 9.29 -8.55
C ASN A 144 -12.34 9.17 -7.02
N TRP A 145 -12.60 7.98 -6.48
CA TRP A 145 -12.44 7.70 -5.06
C TRP A 145 -10.98 7.76 -4.62
N ILE A 146 -10.04 7.16 -5.36
CA ILE A 146 -8.61 7.22 -5.03
C ILE A 146 -8.12 8.66 -5.07
N ILE A 147 -8.47 9.41 -6.12
CA ILE A 147 -8.15 10.83 -6.20
C ILE A 147 -8.68 11.60 -5.00
N ASN A 148 -9.95 11.40 -4.63
CA ASN A 148 -10.54 12.05 -3.46
C ASN A 148 -9.80 11.66 -2.18
N SER A 149 -9.46 10.38 -2.02
CA SER A 149 -8.72 9.86 -0.87
C SER A 149 -7.32 10.47 -0.76
N ILE A 150 -6.62 10.65 -1.89
CA ILE A 150 -5.33 11.33 -1.96
C ILE A 150 -5.48 12.80 -1.54
N MET A 151 -6.46 13.50 -2.11
CA MET A 151 -6.70 14.91 -1.78
C MET A 151 -7.00 15.10 -0.29
N VAL A 152 -7.86 14.25 0.29
CA VAL A 152 -8.16 14.25 1.74
C VAL A 152 -6.89 13.96 2.54
N ALA A 153 -6.10 12.95 2.15
CA ALA A 153 -4.86 12.60 2.84
C ALA A 153 -3.82 13.74 2.82
N LEU A 154 -3.82 14.56 1.76
CA LEU A 154 -2.94 15.72 1.59
C LEU A 154 -3.55 17.03 2.15
N ASN A 155 -4.72 16.97 2.80
CA ASN A 155 -5.47 18.13 3.29
C ASN A 155 -5.78 19.17 2.20
N MET A 156 -6.07 18.69 1.00
CA MET A 156 -6.49 19.52 -0.13
C MET A 156 -8.01 19.68 -0.14
N ASP A 157 -8.49 20.87 -0.52
CA ASP A 157 -9.91 21.11 -0.73
C ASP A 157 -10.42 20.44 -2.01
N SER A 158 -11.72 20.14 -2.08
CA SER A 158 -12.36 19.48 -3.23
C SER A 158 -12.42 20.34 -4.50
N SER A 159 -11.95 21.59 -4.46
CA SER A 159 -12.00 22.53 -5.58
C SER A 159 -10.68 22.67 -6.33
N ARG A 160 -9.63 21.96 -5.86
CA ARG A 160 -8.31 21.85 -6.50
C ARG A 160 -8.20 20.58 -7.34
N GLU A 161 -7.34 20.65 -8.36
CA GLU A 161 -6.87 19.49 -9.11
C GLU A 161 -5.72 18.79 -8.38
N LEU A 162 -5.62 17.48 -8.54
CA LEU A 162 -4.51 16.70 -8.04
C LEU A 162 -3.44 16.68 -9.13
N SER A 163 -2.25 17.19 -8.82
CA SER A 163 -1.12 17.12 -9.74
C SER A 163 -0.43 15.75 -9.70
N LEU A 164 0.28 15.40 -10.78
CA LEU A 164 1.09 14.18 -10.81
C LEU A 164 2.14 14.15 -9.68
N ALA A 165 2.72 15.30 -9.33
CA ALA A 165 3.69 15.41 -8.25
C ALA A 165 3.06 15.10 -6.88
N GLU A 166 1.85 15.60 -6.62
CA GLU A 166 1.10 15.30 -5.38
C GLU A 166 0.71 13.82 -5.31
N LEU A 167 0.30 13.21 -6.44
CA LEU A 167 0.06 11.77 -6.52
C LEU A 167 1.33 10.97 -6.22
N CYS A 168 2.47 11.31 -6.82
CA CYS A 168 3.75 10.65 -6.54
C CYS A 168 4.16 10.80 -5.08
N TRP A 169 3.96 11.99 -4.48
CA TRP A 169 4.27 12.22 -3.06
C TRP A 169 3.39 11.39 -2.14
N TRP A 170 2.09 11.27 -2.45
CA TRP A 170 1.20 10.37 -1.74
C TRP A 170 1.65 8.90 -1.87
N ALA A 171 2.04 8.46 -3.07
CA ALA A 171 2.53 7.11 -3.29
C ALA A 171 3.81 6.81 -2.48
N VAL A 172 4.73 7.78 -2.35
CA VAL A 172 5.90 7.70 -1.46
C VAL A 172 5.45 7.57 0.00
N ARG A 173 4.52 8.41 0.44
CA ARG A 173 4.00 8.40 1.82
C ARG A 173 3.32 7.07 2.17
N MET A 174 2.65 6.45 1.22
CA MET A 174 1.95 5.17 1.38
C MET A 174 2.81 3.94 1.10
N GLY A 175 4.04 4.10 0.58
CA GLY A 175 4.93 2.98 0.23
C GLY A 175 4.46 2.16 -0.97
N VAL A 176 3.83 2.79 -1.96
CA VAL A 176 3.29 2.15 -3.18
C VAL A 176 3.90 2.72 -4.46
N THR A 177 5.16 3.17 -4.39
CA THR A 177 5.85 3.80 -5.53
C THR A 177 6.16 2.83 -6.67
N ASP A 178 6.22 1.54 -6.38
CA ASP A 178 6.41 0.46 -7.35
C ASP A 178 5.20 0.29 -8.28
N ALA A 179 4.01 0.70 -7.84
CA ALA A 179 2.79 0.69 -8.66
C ALA A 179 2.75 1.86 -9.68
N ILE A 180 3.66 2.84 -9.59
CA ILE A 180 3.68 3.98 -10.51
C ILE A 180 4.10 3.50 -11.92
N PRO A 181 3.28 3.71 -12.96
CA PRO A 181 3.60 3.31 -14.32
C PRO A 181 4.85 4.03 -14.83
N GLU A 182 5.64 3.34 -15.65
CA GLU A 182 6.93 3.85 -16.13
C GLU A 182 6.82 5.20 -16.88
N SER A 183 5.73 5.38 -17.64
CA SER A 183 5.43 6.65 -18.33
C SER A 183 5.15 7.80 -17.36
N ALA A 184 4.44 7.53 -16.26
CA ALA A 184 4.18 8.50 -15.20
C ALA A 184 5.44 8.80 -14.39
N ALA A 185 6.23 7.78 -14.07
CA ALA A 185 7.51 7.92 -13.38
C ALA A 185 8.50 8.75 -14.21
N SER A 186 8.61 8.48 -15.50
CA SER A 186 9.47 9.23 -16.43
C SER A 186 9.05 10.70 -16.52
N ARG A 187 7.75 10.98 -16.68
CA ARG A 187 7.21 12.36 -16.67
C ARG A 187 7.52 13.08 -15.36
N SER A 188 7.35 12.39 -14.22
CA SER A 188 7.60 12.95 -12.88
C SER A 188 9.09 13.27 -12.67
N LEU A 189 9.99 12.39 -13.11
CA LEU A 189 11.44 12.60 -13.05
C LEU A 189 11.99 13.48 -14.19
N ARG A 190 11.15 13.88 -15.15
CA ARG A 190 11.55 14.56 -16.39
C ARG A 190 12.60 13.79 -17.18
N ILE A 191 12.53 12.46 -17.15
CA ILE A 191 13.33 11.58 -17.98
C ILE A 191 12.62 11.47 -19.35
N PRO A 192 13.33 11.71 -20.47
CA PRO A 192 12.74 11.54 -21.79
C PRO A 192 12.26 10.10 -21.98
N SER A 193 11.02 9.91 -22.41
CA SER A 193 10.52 8.58 -22.78
C SER A 193 11.27 8.12 -24.03
N LYS A 194 11.99 7.00 -23.95
CA LYS A 194 12.54 6.33 -25.13
C LYS A 194 11.39 5.62 -25.84
N GLU A 195 11.02 6.09 -27.02
CA GLU A 195 10.10 5.36 -27.88
C GLU A 195 10.81 4.11 -28.40
N HIS A 196 10.38 2.95 -27.91
CA HIS A 196 10.82 1.68 -28.47
C HIS A 196 9.90 1.34 -29.64
N HIS A 197 10.42 1.40 -30.86
CA HIS A 197 9.71 0.92 -32.05
C HIS A 197 9.65 -0.61 -32.03
N SER A 198 8.62 -1.18 -32.65
CA SER A 198 8.45 -2.64 -32.75
C SER A 198 9.59 -3.33 -33.51
N VAL A 199 10.34 -2.58 -34.33
CA VAL A 199 11.54 -3.04 -35.02
C VAL A 199 12.66 -2.02 -34.77
N MET A 200 13.69 -2.45 -34.04
CA MET A 200 14.91 -1.68 -33.78
C MET A 200 16.11 -2.63 -33.79
N ARG A 201 17.31 -2.12 -34.08
CA ARG A 201 18.51 -2.93 -33.89
C ARG A 201 18.80 -3.03 -32.41
N GLU A 202 19.17 -4.23 -31.95
CA GLU A 202 19.50 -4.48 -30.55
C GLU A 202 20.65 -3.57 -30.05
N CYS A 203 21.60 -3.20 -30.92
CA CYS A 203 22.67 -2.27 -30.58
C CYS A 203 22.22 -0.82 -30.36
N ASP A 204 21.00 -0.46 -30.76
CA ASP A 204 20.40 0.86 -30.51
C ASP A 204 19.67 0.89 -29.15
N ILE A 205 19.58 -0.26 -28.43
CA ILE A 205 19.01 -0.35 -27.09
C ILE A 205 20.09 -0.02 -26.07
N GLU A 206 20.02 1.19 -25.50
CA GLU A 206 20.87 1.56 -24.37
C GLU A 206 20.33 0.96 -23.06
N PRO A 207 21.10 0.11 -22.36
CA PRO A 207 20.71 -0.41 -21.06
C PRO A 207 20.61 0.71 -20.03
N GLY A 208 19.52 0.76 -19.29
CA GLY A 208 19.28 1.76 -18.25
C GLY A 208 18.37 1.22 -17.16
N VAL A 209 18.37 1.91 -16.02
CA VAL A 209 17.40 1.63 -14.94
C VAL A 209 16.07 2.31 -15.26
N THR A 210 14.97 1.65 -14.93
CA THR A 210 13.61 2.20 -15.16
C THR A 210 13.34 3.37 -14.24
N ALA A 211 12.60 4.37 -14.70
CA ALA A 211 12.19 5.52 -13.90
C ALA A 211 11.46 5.10 -12.62
N THR A 212 10.60 4.08 -12.70
CA THR A 212 9.90 3.52 -11.51
C THR A 212 10.89 2.93 -10.49
N SER A 213 11.96 2.26 -10.94
CA SER A 213 13.00 1.75 -10.03
C SER A 213 13.77 2.87 -9.34
N ILE A 214 14.05 3.99 -10.03
CA ILE A 214 14.71 5.16 -9.46
C ILE A 214 13.83 5.78 -8.37
N ILE A 215 12.53 5.99 -8.65
CA ILE A 215 11.59 6.53 -7.65
C ILE A 215 11.52 5.61 -6.43
N THR A 216 11.38 4.30 -6.65
CA THR A 216 11.25 3.31 -5.58
C THR A 216 12.50 3.24 -4.71
N ALA A 217 13.69 3.22 -5.31
CA ALA A 217 14.95 3.24 -4.56
C ALA A 217 15.10 4.49 -3.69
N ARG A 218 14.71 5.67 -4.22
CA ARG A 218 14.73 6.93 -3.45
C ARG A 218 13.67 6.97 -2.36
N ALA A 219 12.47 6.44 -2.62
CA ALA A 219 11.39 6.38 -1.65
C ALA A 219 11.75 5.46 -0.47
N ASN A 220 12.40 4.33 -0.72
CA ASN A 220 12.86 3.40 0.31
C ASN A 220 13.90 3.99 1.26
N ALA A 221 14.60 5.05 0.86
CA ALA A 221 15.52 5.79 1.73
C ALA A 221 14.79 6.72 2.72
N VAL A 222 13.49 6.98 2.53
CA VAL A 222 12.68 7.86 3.37
C VAL A 222 11.92 7.04 4.40
N THR A 223 12.24 7.21 5.68
CA THR A 223 11.44 6.66 6.77
C THR A 223 10.18 7.49 6.98
N VAL A 224 9.04 7.02 6.51
CA VAL A 224 7.74 7.68 6.74
C VAL A 224 7.11 7.13 8.03
N ASN A 225 6.96 7.98 9.05
CA ASN A 225 6.24 7.63 10.27
C ASN A 225 4.72 7.76 10.05
N MET A 226 4.13 6.79 9.37
CA MET A 226 2.68 6.67 9.23
C MET A 226 2.14 5.65 10.23
N PRO A 227 0.97 5.88 10.87
CA PRO A 227 0.24 4.79 11.50
C PRO A 227 -0.11 3.78 10.39
N PRO A 228 0.25 2.51 10.51
CA PRO A 228 -0.03 1.54 9.46
C PRO A 228 -1.54 1.47 9.23
N ALA A 229 -1.98 1.60 7.98
CA ALA A 229 -3.20 0.93 7.57
C ALA A 229 -3.01 -0.54 7.97
N GLN A 230 -3.89 -1.01 8.85
CA GLN A 230 -3.71 -2.19 9.68
C GLN A 230 -3.34 -3.44 8.86
N VAL A 231 -2.05 -3.70 8.79
CA VAL A 231 -1.47 -5.02 9.04
C VAL A 231 -0.26 -4.73 9.90
N PRO A 232 -0.14 -5.25 11.13
CA PRO A 232 1.16 -5.31 11.74
C PRO A 232 1.99 -6.20 10.82
N ALA A 233 2.79 -5.59 9.94
CA ALA A 233 3.98 -6.25 9.46
C ALA A 233 4.69 -6.68 10.75
N ILE A 234 4.68 -7.98 11.02
CA ILE A 234 5.44 -8.54 12.12
C ILE A 234 6.87 -8.20 11.76
N LYS A 235 7.36 -7.07 12.29
CA LYS A 235 8.77 -6.70 12.13
C LYS A 235 9.49 -7.86 12.79
N PRO A 236 10.29 -8.63 12.03
CA PRO A 236 10.93 -9.78 12.61
C PRO A 236 11.77 -9.28 13.78
N VAL A 237 11.58 -9.91 14.94
CA VAL A 237 12.39 -9.60 16.12
C VAL A 237 13.87 -9.83 15.78
N VAL A 238 14.13 -10.75 14.84
CA VAL A 238 15.44 -11.07 14.25
C VAL A 238 15.31 -11.29 12.74
N GLY A 239 15.91 -10.42 11.92
CA GLY A 239 16.02 -10.65 10.47
C GLY A 239 17.13 -11.63 10.11
N VAL A 240 16.89 -12.52 9.14
CA VAL A 240 17.90 -13.44 8.60
C VAL A 240 18.44 -12.88 7.29
N LEU A 241 19.65 -12.31 7.31
CA LEU A 241 20.31 -11.83 6.09
C LEU A 241 20.91 -13.01 5.32
N VAL A 242 20.45 -13.21 4.09
CA VAL A 242 21.00 -14.20 3.15
C VAL A 242 21.84 -13.47 2.10
N ASP A 243 23.15 -13.69 2.14
CA ASP A 243 24.07 -13.20 1.11
C ASP A 243 24.31 -14.31 0.08
N PRO A 244 23.81 -14.18 -1.17
CA PRO A 244 23.97 -15.21 -2.20
C PRO A 244 25.44 -15.39 -2.64
N GLU A 245 26.32 -14.43 -2.37
CA GLU A 245 27.72 -14.43 -2.82
C GLU A 245 28.70 -14.40 -1.64
N SER A 246 28.35 -15.04 -0.51
CA SER A 246 29.17 -15.00 0.70
C SER A 246 30.62 -15.48 0.44
N PRO A 247 31.65 -14.63 0.64
CA PRO A 247 33.04 -14.93 0.24
C PRO A 247 33.65 -16.20 0.84
N GLN A 248 33.18 -16.63 2.02
CA GLN A 248 33.67 -17.85 2.68
C GLN A 248 33.29 -19.12 1.93
N THR A 249 32.25 -19.09 1.08
CA THR A 249 31.79 -20.25 0.31
C THR A 249 32.77 -20.63 -0.81
N TYR A 250 33.57 -19.67 -1.32
CA TYR A 250 34.56 -19.91 -2.36
C TYR A 250 35.92 -20.41 -1.83
N MET A 251 36.09 -20.48 -0.50
CA MET A 251 37.36 -20.88 0.11
C MET A 251 37.49 -22.40 0.21
N LYS A 252 38.67 -22.96 -0.08
CA LYS A 252 38.96 -24.42 0.04
C LYS A 252 38.72 -24.97 1.46
N ARG A 253 38.86 -24.13 2.48
CA ARG A 253 38.54 -24.44 3.88
C ARG A 253 37.77 -23.26 4.48
N PRO A 254 36.43 -23.22 4.36
CA PRO A 254 35.61 -22.13 4.86
C PRO A 254 35.76 -21.99 6.38
N LYS A 255 35.95 -20.76 6.87
CA LYS A 255 35.91 -20.49 8.31
C LYS A 255 34.45 -20.37 8.72
N ARG A 256 33.96 -21.35 9.49
CA ARG A 256 32.59 -21.29 10.06
C ARG A 256 32.52 -20.18 11.12
N ILE A 257 31.76 -19.13 10.84
CA ILE A 257 31.54 -18.02 11.78
C ILE A 257 30.30 -18.35 12.61
N ARG A 258 30.42 -18.32 13.94
CA ARG A 258 29.29 -18.54 14.83
C ARG A 258 28.28 -17.38 14.69
N TRP A 259 27.11 -17.67 14.16
CA TRP A 259 25.93 -16.82 14.32
C TRP A 259 25.54 -16.70 15.80
N ALA A 260 25.64 -15.49 16.35
CA ALA A 260 25.28 -15.16 17.71
C ALA A 260 24.24 -14.03 17.70
N ASN A 261 23.15 -14.22 18.43
CA ASN A 261 22.05 -13.27 18.50
C ASN A 261 21.41 -13.27 19.89
N PRO A 262 21.79 -12.29 20.74
CA PRO A 262 21.22 -12.17 22.09
C PRO A 262 19.71 -11.98 22.12
N ARG A 263 19.11 -11.36 21.08
CA ARG A 263 17.65 -11.16 21.00
C ARG A 263 16.92 -12.48 20.73
N TYR A 264 17.48 -13.33 19.87
CA TYR A 264 16.96 -14.68 19.66
C TYR A 264 17.01 -15.50 20.95
N LEU A 265 18.14 -15.47 21.67
CA LEU A 265 18.26 -16.15 22.96
C LEU A 265 17.28 -15.62 24.02
N ALA A 266 17.02 -14.31 24.04
CA ALA A 266 16.02 -13.72 24.91
C ALA A 266 14.60 -14.22 24.58
N TRP A 267 14.27 -14.36 23.30
CA TRP A 267 13.00 -14.95 22.87
C TRP A 267 12.90 -16.44 23.23
N ILE A 268 13.99 -17.21 23.09
CA ILE A 268 14.04 -18.62 23.51
C ILE A 268 13.70 -18.76 25.01
N LYS A 269 14.21 -17.86 25.86
CA LYS A 269 13.87 -17.85 27.29
C LYS A 269 12.37 -17.66 27.58
N THR A 270 11.61 -17.06 26.67
CA THR A 270 10.15 -16.91 26.87
C THR A 270 9.35 -18.10 26.39
N GLN A 271 9.98 -19.08 25.75
CA GLN A 271 9.29 -20.24 25.20
C GLN A 271 9.04 -21.32 26.27
N PRO A 272 7.97 -22.13 26.12
CA PRO A 272 7.79 -23.31 26.95
C PRO A 272 8.90 -24.34 26.70
N CYS A 273 9.25 -25.10 27.75
CA CYS A 273 10.22 -26.18 27.69
C CYS A 273 9.77 -27.26 26.68
N GLU A 274 10.64 -27.63 25.73
CA GLU A 274 10.31 -28.62 24.69
C GLU A 274 10.08 -30.05 25.24
N CYS A 275 10.39 -30.29 26.51
CA CYS A 275 10.18 -31.59 27.16
C CYS A 275 8.90 -31.66 28.01
N CYS A 276 8.65 -30.63 28.83
CA CYS A 276 7.59 -30.67 29.85
C CYS A 276 6.64 -29.47 29.83
N GLY A 277 6.82 -28.52 28.90
CA GLY A 277 5.94 -27.35 28.73
C GLY A 277 6.05 -26.26 29.81
N LYS A 278 6.77 -26.50 30.91
CA LYS A 278 7.04 -25.49 31.94
C LYS A 278 7.84 -24.30 31.38
N PRO A 279 7.78 -23.11 31.99
CA PRO A 279 8.61 -21.97 31.59
C PRO A 279 10.10 -22.36 31.47
N SER A 280 10.74 -21.94 30.38
CA SER A 280 12.17 -22.10 30.18
C SER A 280 12.90 -20.99 30.93
N ASP A 281 13.93 -21.34 31.70
CA ASP A 281 14.74 -20.34 32.41
C ASP A 281 16.01 -19.99 31.61
N ASP A 282 16.60 -20.99 30.95
CA ASP A 282 17.88 -20.86 30.26
C ASP A 282 17.88 -21.57 28.88
N PRO A 283 18.38 -20.93 27.81
CA PRO A 283 18.56 -21.55 26.50
C PRO A 283 19.67 -22.61 26.58
N HIS A 284 19.36 -23.82 26.10
CA HIS A 284 20.32 -24.90 25.98
C HIS A 284 20.85 -24.99 24.54
N HIS A 285 22.16 -24.82 24.33
CA HIS A 285 22.75 -25.03 23.00
C HIS A 285 22.96 -26.51 22.70
N LEU A 286 22.59 -26.94 21.48
CA LEU A 286 22.80 -28.31 20.97
C LEU A 286 24.19 -28.89 21.29
N ILE A 287 24.23 -30.06 21.92
CA ILE A 287 25.45 -30.83 22.19
C ILE A 287 25.41 -32.24 21.58
N GLY A 288 26.56 -32.82 21.27
CA GLY A 288 26.66 -34.21 20.78
C GLY A 288 26.35 -34.43 19.30
N TRP A 289 25.97 -33.39 18.56
CA TRP A 289 25.58 -33.46 17.13
C TRP A 289 26.58 -32.77 16.17
N GLY A 290 27.86 -32.70 16.53
CA GLY A 290 28.91 -32.13 15.67
C GLY A 290 28.80 -30.61 15.40
N GLN A 291 27.88 -29.91 16.08
CA GLN A 291 27.73 -28.45 16.01
C GLN A 291 28.53 -27.70 17.10
N GLY A 292 29.34 -28.44 17.87
CA GLY A 292 30.23 -27.90 18.91
C GLY A 292 31.57 -28.63 18.95
N GLY A 293 32.53 -28.07 19.65
CA GLY A 293 33.89 -28.59 19.85
C GLY A 293 34.49 -28.07 21.15
N MET A 294 35.75 -28.44 21.42
CA MET A 294 36.48 -27.94 22.60
C MET A 294 36.47 -26.40 22.63
N ALA A 295 35.85 -25.83 23.67
CA ALA A 295 35.69 -24.38 23.87
C ALA A 295 34.85 -23.64 22.80
N THR A 296 34.03 -24.31 22.00
CA THR A 296 33.13 -23.67 21.03
C THR A 296 31.67 -23.93 21.35
N LYS A 297 30.82 -22.91 21.15
CA LYS A 297 29.36 -23.00 21.29
C LYS A 297 28.72 -23.14 19.92
N ALA A 298 27.62 -23.88 19.85
CA ALA A 298 26.78 -23.94 18.67
C ALA A 298 26.23 -22.54 18.30
N HIS A 299 25.71 -22.42 17.08
CA HIS A 299 24.97 -21.24 16.66
C HIS A 299 23.78 -20.99 17.61
N ASP A 300 23.46 -19.73 17.88
CA ASP A 300 22.34 -19.41 18.77
C ASP A 300 20.99 -19.89 18.23
N ILE A 301 20.87 -20.06 16.91
CA ILE A 301 19.69 -20.63 16.24
C ILE A 301 19.42 -22.09 16.65
N PHE A 302 20.44 -22.80 17.18
CA PHE A 302 20.35 -24.17 17.70
C PHE A 302 20.15 -24.23 19.21
N ALA A 303 19.68 -23.14 19.82
CA ALA A 303 19.29 -23.13 21.22
C ALA A 303 17.88 -23.71 21.42
N ILE A 304 17.70 -24.49 22.49
CA ILE A 304 16.47 -25.19 22.86
C ILE A 304 15.97 -24.58 24.18
N PRO A 305 14.68 -24.22 24.28
CA PRO A 305 14.10 -23.81 25.55
C PRO A 305 13.92 -25.03 26.45
N LEU A 306 14.61 -25.04 27.58
CA LEU A 306 14.50 -26.08 28.60
C LEU A 306 14.31 -25.45 29.99
N CYS A 307 13.44 -26.05 30.79
CA CYS A 307 13.40 -25.74 32.21
C CYS A 307 14.68 -26.27 32.88
N ARG A 308 15.06 -25.70 34.03
CA ARG A 308 16.31 -26.06 34.73
C ARG A 308 16.47 -27.56 34.99
N GLN A 309 15.37 -28.27 35.30
CA GLN A 309 15.38 -29.71 35.55
C GLN A 309 15.73 -30.51 34.28
N CYS A 310 15.01 -30.27 33.17
CA CYS A 310 15.28 -30.94 31.89
C CYS A 310 16.65 -30.56 31.35
N HIS A 311 17.08 -29.30 31.55
CA HIS A 311 18.42 -28.85 31.18
C HIS A 311 19.52 -29.63 31.90
N THR A 312 19.38 -29.83 33.21
CA THR A 312 20.33 -30.62 34.02
C THR A 312 20.30 -32.09 33.63
N GLU A 313 19.11 -32.65 33.39
CA GLU A 313 18.96 -34.06 32.96
C GLU A 313 19.68 -34.32 31.62
N LEU A 314 19.57 -33.40 30.67
CA LEU A 314 20.26 -33.47 29.39
C LEU A 314 21.78 -33.44 29.58
N HIS A 315 22.31 -32.53 30.39
CA HIS A 315 23.75 -32.45 30.67
C HIS A 315 24.31 -33.69 31.39
N ASN A 316 23.50 -34.36 32.21
CA ASN A 316 23.93 -35.56 32.93
C ASN A 316 24.08 -36.78 32.01
N ASP A 317 23.11 -37.00 31.13
CA ASP A 317 23.13 -38.11 30.17
C ASP A 317 22.31 -37.76 28.92
N PRO A 318 22.95 -37.19 27.88
CA PRO A 318 22.27 -36.79 26.66
C PRO A 318 21.59 -37.97 25.94
N VAL A 319 22.20 -39.15 25.96
CA VAL A 319 21.70 -40.33 25.25
C VAL A 319 20.42 -40.84 25.92
N LYS A 320 20.42 -40.94 27.25
CA LYS A 320 19.23 -41.33 28.01
C LYS A 320 18.13 -40.29 27.91
N PHE A 321 18.49 -39.00 27.94
CA PHE A 321 17.54 -37.89 27.81
C PHE A 321 16.82 -37.91 26.46
N GLU A 322 17.56 -38.02 25.36
CA GLU A 322 16.99 -38.06 24.01
C GLU A 322 16.10 -39.29 23.77
N ARG A 323 16.44 -40.44 24.38
CA ARG A 323 15.59 -41.65 24.37
C ARG A 323 14.29 -41.48 25.14
N LYS A 324 14.30 -40.71 26.24
CA LYS A 324 13.14 -40.48 27.10
C LYS A 324 12.18 -39.44 26.51
N HIS A 325 12.72 -38.42 25.87
CA HIS A 325 11.95 -37.33 25.27
C HIS A 325 11.95 -37.48 23.75
N VAL A 326 12.70 -36.62 23.06
CA VAL A 326 12.98 -36.69 21.64
C VAL A 326 14.44 -36.26 21.40
N PRO A 327 15.05 -36.59 20.26
CA PRO A 327 16.38 -36.07 19.93
C PRO A 327 16.43 -34.54 19.93
N GLN A 328 17.55 -33.96 20.37
CA GLN A 328 17.73 -32.50 20.40
C GLN A 328 17.44 -31.82 19.03
N PRO A 329 17.85 -32.36 17.87
CA PRO A 329 17.51 -31.76 16.57
C PRO A 329 16.01 -31.67 16.29
N VAL A 330 15.21 -32.61 16.81
CA VAL A 330 13.75 -32.58 16.65
C VAL A 330 13.15 -31.42 17.46
N MET A 331 13.65 -31.18 18.67
CA MET A 331 13.25 -30.01 19.46
C MET A 331 13.61 -28.71 18.74
N ILE A 332 14.80 -28.63 18.15
CA ILE A 332 15.24 -27.46 17.37
C ILE A 332 14.33 -27.22 16.17
N ILE A 333 13.98 -28.26 15.41
CA ILE A 333 13.06 -28.12 14.25
C ILE A 333 11.73 -27.50 14.69
N ARG A 334 11.15 -27.97 15.81
CA ARG A 334 9.90 -27.41 16.36
C ARG A 334 10.03 -25.95 16.77
N VAL A 335 11.15 -25.59 17.38
CA VAL A 335 11.44 -24.20 17.80
C VAL A 335 11.64 -23.30 16.58
N LEU A 336 12.32 -23.77 15.54
CA LEU A 336 12.52 -23.02 14.30
C LEU A 336 11.22 -22.85 13.53
N ASP A 337 10.42 -23.91 13.39
CA ASP A 337 9.09 -23.84 12.79
C ASP A 337 8.22 -22.80 13.51
N ARG A 338 8.23 -22.81 14.84
CA ARG A 338 7.57 -21.77 15.66
C ARG A 338 8.16 -20.39 15.43
N ALA A 339 9.47 -20.25 15.34
CA ALA A 339 10.13 -18.97 15.13
C ALA A 339 9.80 -18.35 13.77
N TYR A 340 9.75 -19.15 12.71
CA TYR A 340 9.32 -18.69 11.38
C TYR A 340 7.81 -18.47 11.32
N GLY A 341 7.01 -19.41 11.83
CA GLY A 341 5.54 -19.33 11.82
C GLY A 341 4.98 -18.15 12.62
N LEU A 342 5.71 -17.68 13.64
CA LEU A 342 5.35 -16.51 14.44
C LEU A 342 6.09 -15.22 14.01
N GLY A 343 6.86 -15.26 12.92
CA GLY A 343 7.60 -14.10 12.39
C GLY A 343 8.69 -13.56 13.33
N VAL A 344 9.24 -14.41 14.20
CA VAL A 344 10.39 -14.06 15.04
C VAL A 344 11.66 -14.03 14.19
N LEU A 345 11.75 -15.01 13.28
CA LEU A 345 12.71 -15.07 12.18
C LEU A 345 11.96 -14.79 10.87
N ALA A 346 12.48 -13.88 10.05
CA ALA A 346 12.01 -13.66 8.68
C ALA A 346 13.15 -13.20 7.77
#